data_AF-A0A7W9MII7-F1
#
_entry.id   AF-A0A7W9MII7-F1
#
_cell.length_a   1.000
_cell.length_b   1.000
_cell.length_c   1.000
_cell.angle_alpha   90.00
_cell.angle_beta   90.00
_cell.angle_gamma   90.00
#
_symmetry.space_group_name_H-M   'P 1'
#
loop_
_entity.id
_entity.type
_entity.pdbx_description
1 polymer ?
#
loop_
_entity_poly.entity_id
_entity_poly.type
_entity_poly.pdbx_seq_one_letter_code
_entity_poly.pdbx_strand_id
1 'polypeptide(L)'
;MTEAEAVARVEELVRQVVAGITPEPQLDLLPTSLAEHPCIANEGSVSTGKIYVIRSYYLKSLPKDRLSEAGQKIRDNWEQAGHKITMAHMFESGEPRLSGETSDGFGLALDTTITTKELLLRVDSPCMRPTTSSPSAAP
;
A
#
# COMPACT_ATOMS: atom_id res chain seq x y z
N MET A 1 -17.88 -2.95 -3.09
CA MET A 1 -16.74 -3.48 -2.35
C MET A 1 -17.08 -3.46 -0.86
N THR A 2 -17.04 -4.63 -0.26
CA THR A 2 -17.08 -4.87 1.19
C THR A 2 -15.67 -4.83 1.77
N GLU A 3 -15.56 -4.83 3.10
CA GLU A 3 -14.24 -4.77 3.76
C GLU A 3 -13.42 -6.03 3.47
N ALA A 4 -14.07 -7.20 3.51
CA ALA A 4 -13.43 -8.47 3.19
C ALA A 4 -12.91 -8.52 1.75
N GLU A 5 -13.68 -7.98 0.79
CA GLU A 5 -13.24 -7.84 -0.61
C GLU A 5 -12.05 -6.89 -0.73
N ALA A 6 -12.08 -5.75 -0.03
CA ALA A 6 -10.98 -4.80 -0.02
C ALA A 6 -9.70 -5.41 0.55
N VAL A 7 -9.79 -6.10 1.68
CA VAL A 7 -8.65 -6.81 2.28
C VAL A 7 -8.10 -7.87 1.33
N ALA A 8 -8.96 -8.72 0.76
CA ALA A 8 -8.53 -9.75 -0.18
C ALA A 8 -7.81 -9.16 -1.40
N ARG A 9 -8.31 -8.05 -1.94
CA ARG A 9 -7.72 -7.35 -3.08
C ARG A 9 -6.38 -6.69 -2.72
N VAL A 10 -6.27 -6.07 -1.56
CA VAL A 10 -4.99 -5.53 -1.06
C VAL A 10 -3.92 -6.63 -0.96
N GLU A 11 -4.27 -7.78 -0.39
CA GLU A 11 -3.35 -8.92 -0.24
C GLU A 11 -2.95 -9.55 -1.58
N GLU A 12 -3.85 -9.49 -2.58
CA GLU A 12 -3.52 -9.89 -3.95
C GLU A 12 -2.49 -8.94 -4.57
N LEU A 13 -2.72 -7.61 -4.49
CA LEU A 13 -1.84 -6.58 -5.04
C LEU A 13 -0.43 -6.63 -4.42
N VAL A 14 -0.35 -6.83 -3.10
CA VAL A 14 0.92 -6.97 -2.37
C VAL A 14 1.69 -8.20 -2.88
N ARG A 15 1.03 -9.35 -3.01
CA ARG A 15 1.70 -10.58 -3.49
C ARG A 15 2.13 -10.47 -4.95
N GLN A 16 1.31 -9.86 -5.81
CA GLN A 16 1.65 -9.63 -7.21
C GLN A 16 2.89 -8.76 -7.36
N VAL A 17 3.01 -7.70 -6.55
CA VAL A 17 4.13 -6.78 -6.73
C VAL A 17 5.46 -7.33 -6.23
N VAL A 18 5.46 -8.15 -5.17
CA VAL A 18 6.73 -8.72 -4.68
C VAL A 18 7.18 -9.97 -5.44
N ALA A 19 6.33 -10.47 -6.35
CA ALA A 19 6.66 -11.61 -7.18
C ALA A 19 7.91 -11.36 -8.05
N GLY A 20 8.85 -12.30 -8.00
CA GLY A 20 10.07 -12.25 -8.80
C GLY A 20 11.14 -11.28 -8.31
N ILE A 21 10.97 -10.64 -7.15
CA ILE A 21 12.06 -9.95 -6.46
C ILE A 21 13.03 -11.00 -5.91
N THR A 22 14.34 -10.79 -6.09
CA THR A 22 15.39 -11.73 -5.65
C THR A 22 16.45 -11.03 -4.77
N PRO A 23 16.68 -11.47 -3.53
CA PRO A 23 15.98 -12.56 -2.84
C PRO A 23 14.50 -12.25 -2.62
N GLU A 24 13.67 -13.28 -2.45
CA GLU A 24 12.26 -13.10 -2.12
C GLU A 24 12.15 -12.34 -0.79
N PRO A 25 11.49 -11.17 -0.76
CA PRO A 25 11.39 -10.39 0.46
C PRO A 25 10.45 -11.07 1.45
N GLN A 26 10.81 -11.07 2.72
CA GLN A 26 9.86 -11.41 3.77
C GLN A 26 8.92 -10.23 4.00
N LEU A 27 7.63 -10.46 3.87
CA LEU A 27 6.59 -9.48 4.16
C LEU A 27 6.37 -9.39 5.67
N ASP A 28 6.74 -8.27 6.27
CA ASP A 28 6.50 -7.98 7.69
C ASP A 28 5.40 -6.92 7.81
N LEU A 29 4.19 -7.37 8.16
CA LEU A 29 3.01 -6.51 8.27
C LEU A 29 3.19 -5.49 9.38
N LEU A 30 2.99 -4.21 9.05
CA LEU A 30 2.95 -3.14 10.03
C LEU A 30 1.59 -3.17 10.76
N PRO A 31 1.52 -3.53 12.06
CA PRO A 31 0.24 -3.75 12.74
C PRO A 31 -0.63 -2.50 12.82
N THR A 32 -0.04 -1.31 12.83
CA THR A 32 -0.78 -0.05 12.82
C THR A 32 -1.56 0.20 11.52
N SER A 33 -1.25 -0.53 10.44
CA SER A 33 -2.05 -0.51 9.21
C SER A 33 -3.34 -1.34 9.30
N LEU A 34 -3.54 -2.11 10.37
CA LEU A 34 -4.77 -2.88 10.59
C LEU A 34 -5.90 -2.06 11.21
N ALA A 35 -5.63 -0.83 11.66
CA ALA A 35 -6.65 0.03 12.23
C ALA A 35 -7.73 0.40 11.20
N GLU A 36 -8.93 0.75 11.65
CA GLU A 36 -9.93 1.35 10.78
C GLU A 36 -9.50 2.77 10.42
N HIS A 37 -9.46 3.10 9.13
CA HIS A 37 -9.08 4.42 8.67
C HIS A 37 -10.29 5.16 8.09
N PRO A 38 -10.68 6.33 8.67
CA PRO A 38 -11.82 7.08 8.18
C PRO A 38 -11.47 7.83 6.89
N CYS A 39 -12.40 7.82 5.94
CA CYS A 39 -12.33 8.69 4.78
C CYS A 39 -12.80 10.11 5.12
N ILE A 40 -11.93 11.08 4.89
CA ILE A 40 -12.19 12.50 5.14
C ILE A 40 -12.67 13.16 3.84
N ALA A 41 -13.68 14.03 3.93
CA ALA A 41 -14.14 14.80 2.77
C ALA A 41 -13.09 15.87 2.37
N ASN A 42 -13.00 16.18 1.09
CA ASN A 42 -12.06 17.19 0.57
C ASN A 42 -12.25 18.60 1.16
N GLU A 43 -13.37 18.90 1.83
CA GLU A 43 -13.70 20.22 2.40
C GLU A 43 -13.47 20.34 3.92
N GLY A 44 -12.73 19.42 4.54
CA GLY A 44 -12.30 19.52 5.94
C GLY A 44 -12.53 18.24 6.74
N SER A 45 -12.19 18.30 8.04
CA SER A 45 -12.14 17.20 9.03
C SER A 45 -13.46 16.45 9.28
N VAL A 46 -14.45 16.58 8.39
CA VAL A 46 -15.72 15.89 8.45
C VAL A 46 -15.55 14.50 7.84
N SER A 47 -15.71 13.49 8.69
CA SER A 47 -15.77 12.09 8.26
C SER A 47 -16.95 11.90 7.31
N THR A 48 -16.70 11.22 6.20
CA THR A 48 -17.75 10.84 5.23
C THR A 48 -18.61 9.67 5.71
N GLY A 49 -18.32 9.11 6.89
CA GLY A 49 -18.89 7.85 7.37
C GLY A 49 -18.42 6.63 6.56
N LYS A 50 -17.48 6.82 5.64
CA LYS A 50 -16.80 5.76 4.89
C LYS A 50 -15.46 5.46 5.51
N ILE A 51 -15.00 4.23 5.31
CA ILE A 51 -13.67 3.78 5.70
C ILE A 51 -12.87 3.39 4.45
N TYR A 52 -11.55 3.30 4.59
CA TYR A 52 -10.70 2.61 3.63
C TYR A 52 -9.84 1.59 4.37
N VAL A 53 -9.49 0.52 3.65
CA VAL A 53 -8.56 -0.49 4.13
C VAL A 53 -7.17 -0.10 3.65
N ILE A 54 -6.18 -0.24 4.51
CA ILE A 54 -4.77 -0.11 4.17
C ILE A 54 -4.03 -1.35 4.64
N ARG A 55 -3.01 -1.78 3.92
CA ARG A 55 -1.98 -2.67 4.45
C ARG A 55 -0.63 -2.11 4.09
N SER A 56 0.25 -2.09 5.09
CA SER A 56 1.63 -1.67 4.92
C SER A 56 2.56 -2.80 5.35
N TYR A 57 3.55 -3.09 4.53
CA TYR A 57 4.50 -4.18 4.73
C TYR A 57 5.92 -3.65 4.62
N TYR A 58 6.76 -3.94 5.62
CA TYR A 58 8.20 -3.86 5.44
C TYR A 58 8.67 -5.05 4.61
N LEU A 59 9.43 -4.78 3.55
CA LEU A 59 10.08 -5.81 2.75
C LEU A 59 11.43 -6.14 3.39
N LYS A 60 11.45 -7.15 4.26
CA LYS A 60 12.63 -7.60 4.98
C LYS A 60 13.49 -8.52 4.11
N SER A 61 14.73 -8.77 4.57
CA SER A 61 15.70 -9.67 3.92
C SER A 61 16.23 -9.20 2.57
N LEU A 62 15.93 -7.96 2.17
CA LEU A 62 16.55 -7.33 1.01
C LEU A 62 17.92 -6.72 1.37
N PRO A 63 18.97 -6.98 0.58
CA PRO A 63 20.25 -6.28 0.74
C PRO A 63 20.07 -4.76 0.56
N LYS A 64 20.63 -3.98 1.47
CA LYS A 64 20.48 -2.50 1.48
C LYS A 64 21.08 -1.81 0.25
N ASP A 65 22.06 -2.44 -0.38
CA ASP A 65 22.70 -2.01 -1.63
C ASP A 65 21.87 -2.35 -2.87
N ARG A 66 20.81 -3.18 -2.74
CA ARG A 66 19.94 -3.62 -3.84
C ARG A 66 18.51 -3.08 -3.74
N LEU A 67 18.26 -2.11 -2.86
CA LEU A 67 16.92 -1.51 -2.70
C LEU A 67 16.44 -0.86 -4.00
N SER A 68 17.33 -0.20 -4.75
CA SER A 68 16.98 0.41 -6.04
C SER A 68 16.57 -0.62 -7.09
N GLU A 69 17.26 -1.75 -7.15
CA GLU A 69 16.91 -2.86 -8.05
C GLU A 69 15.55 -3.45 -7.67
N ALA A 70 15.31 -3.67 -6.38
CA ALA A 70 14.01 -4.13 -5.89
C ALA A 70 12.89 -3.12 -6.21
N GLY A 71 13.15 -1.82 -6.01
CA GLY A 71 12.21 -0.76 -6.38
C GLY A 71 11.92 -0.73 -7.88
N GLN A 72 12.94 -0.92 -8.73
CA GLN A 72 12.75 -1.01 -10.19
C GLN A 72 11.87 -2.21 -10.54
N LYS A 73 12.12 -3.36 -9.91
CA LYS A 73 11.32 -4.55 -10.13
C LYS A 73 9.85 -4.35 -9.72
N ILE A 74 9.60 -3.66 -8.60
CA ILE A 74 8.26 -3.29 -8.15
C ILE A 74 7.57 -2.38 -9.18
N ARG A 75 8.29 -1.37 -9.68
CA ARG A 75 7.79 -0.49 -10.75
C ARG A 75 7.40 -1.29 -11.99
N ASP A 76 8.29 -2.16 -12.47
CA ASP A 76 8.05 -2.98 -13.66
C ASP A 76 6.82 -3.86 -13.46
N ASN A 77 6.66 -4.47 -12.28
CA ASN A 77 5.51 -5.29 -11.95
C ASN A 77 4.19 -4.48 -11.95
N TRP A 78 4.20 -3.25 -11.42
CA TRP A 78 3.05 -2.34 -11.49
C TRP A 78 2.71 -1.94 -12.93
N GLU A 79 3.70 -1.58 -13.73
CA GLU A 79 3.50 -1.21 -15.14
C GLU A 79 2.95 -2.41 -15.96
N GLN A 80 3.50 -3.62 -15.74
CA GLN A 80 3.03 -4.86 -16.39
C GLN A 80 1.60 -5.24 -15.99
N ALA A 81 1.21 -4.97 -14.75
CA ALA A 81 -0.16 -5.14 -14.27
C ALA A 81 -1.12 -4.03 -14.77
N GLY A 82 -0.64 -3.07 -15.56
CA GLY A 82 -1.43 -1.97 -16.11
C GLY A 82 -1.77 -0.88 -15.09
N HIS A 83 -1.05 -0.83 -13.97
CA HIS A 83 -1.25 0.22 -12.96
C HIS A 83 -0.63 1.54 -13.42
N LYS A 84 -1.28 2.65 -13.07
CA LYS A 84 -0.81 3.98 -13.42
C LYS A 84 0.22 4.44 -12.39
N ILE A 85 1.47 4.60 -12.82
CA ILE A 85 2.50 5.26 -12.01
C ILE A 85 2.25 6.76 -12.00
N THR A 86 2.08 7.35 -10.82
CA THR A 86 1.90 8.80 -10.64
C THR A 86 3.17 9.50 -10.19
N MET A 87 4.10 8.76 -9.58
CA MET A 87 5.38 9.28 -9.11
C MET A 87 6.43 8.15 -9.09
N ALA A 88 7.64 8.45 -9.55
CA ALA A 88 8.79 7.56 -9.46
C ALA A 88 10.08 8.39 -9.33
N HIS A 89 10.79 8.28 -8.20
CA HIS A 89 12.01 9.06 -7.95
C HIS A 89 12.96 8.37 -6.96
N MET A 90 14.16 8.94 -6.76
CA MET A 90 15.16 8.53 -5.77
C MET A 90 15.75 7.12 -5.94
N PHE A 91 15.67 6.55 -7.14
CA PHE A 91 16.34 5.30 -7.47
C PHE A 91 17.87 5.40 -7.43
N GLU A 92 18.44 6.51 -7.93
CA GLU A 92 19.89 6.68 -8.00
C GLU A 92 20.54 6.88 -6.61
N SER A 93 19.76 7.32 -5.62
CA SER A 93 20.22 7.52 -4.24
C SER A 93 20.10 6.29 -3.36
N GLY A 94 19.66 5.14 -3.88
CA GLY A 94 19.44 3.93 -3.06
C GLY A 94 18.15 3.96 -2.23
N GLU A 95 17.28 4.95 -2.47
CA GLU A 95 16.08 5.19 -1.66
C GLU A 95 14.84 5.33 -2.54
N PRO A 96 14.50 4.30 -3.35
CA PRO A 96 13.44 4.41 -4.33
C PRO A 96 12.11 4.77 -3.67
N ARG A 97 11.38 5.65 -4.35
CA ARG A 97 10.03 6.06 -3.98
C ARG A 97 9.10 5.98 -5.18
N LEU A 98 7.98 5.30 -4.98
CA LEU A 98 6.95 5.11 -6.00
C LEU A 98 5.58 5.46 -5.45
N SER A 99 4.73 6.03 -6.29
CA SER A 99 3.30 6.05 -6.06
C SER A 99 2.57 5.76 -7.35
N GLY A 100 1.40 5.16 -7.22
CA GLY A 100 0.55 4.81 -8.33
C GLY A 100 -0.86 4.49 -7.91
N GLU A 101 -1.67 4.12 -8.89
CA GLU A 101 -3.06 3.74 -8.70
C GLU A 101 -3.39 2.58 -9.64
N THR A 102 -4.20 1.64 -9.14
CA THR A 102 -4.79 0.57 -9.94
C THR A 102 -6.01 1.08 -10.73
N SER A 103 -6.44 0.37 -11.77
CA SER A 103 -7.64 0.75 -12.52
C SER A 103 -8.93 0.72 -11.68
N ASP A 104 -8.95 -0.09 -10.62
CA ASP A 104 -10.04 -0.19 -9.64
C ASP A 104 -9.92 0.81 -8.47
N GLY A 105 -8.97 1.76 -8.55
CA GLY A 105 -8.86 2.91 -7.66
C GLY A 105 -8.11 2.66 -6.35
N PHE A 106 -7.43 1.52 -6.21
CA PHE A 106 -6.52 1.28 -5.08
C PHE A 106 -5.25 2.11 -5.24
N GLY A 107 -4.86 2.78 -4.16
CA GLY A 107 -3.59 3.49 -4.06
C GLY A 107 -2.44 2.52 -3.82
N LEU A 108 -1.31 2.79 -4.47
CA LEU A 108 -0.07 2.03 -4.37
C LEU A 108 1.05 2.98 -3.96
N ALA A 109 1.85 2.62 -2.96
CA ALA A 109 3.00 3.40 -2.55
C ALA A 109 4.17 2.51 -2.13
N LEU A 110 5.38 2.93 -2.50
CA LEU A 110 6.63 2.35 -2.05
C LEU A 110 7.50 3.49 -1.51
N ASP A 111 7.98 3.33 -0.30
CA ASP A 111 8.93 4.26 0.32
C ASP A 111 10.14 3.51 0.87
N THR A 112 11.26 4.20 1.01
CA THR A 112 12.41 3.71 1.78
C THR A 112 12.41 4.35 3.15
N THR A 113 12.45 3.54 4.21
CA THR A 113 12.54 4.06 5.58
C THR A 113 13.88 4.75 5.82
N ILE A 114 13.83 5.93 6.45
CA ILE A 114 15.04 6.73 6.70
C ILE A 114 15.99 6.00 7.67
N THR A 115 15.45 5.42 8.74
CA THR A 115 16.25 4.85 9.83
C THR A 115 16.74 3.43 9.54
N THR A 116 15.83 2.54 9.10
CA THR A 116 16.16 1.11 8.94
C THR A 116 16.69 0.78 7.54
N LYS A 117 16.46 1.66 6.55
CA LYS A 117 16.77 1.44 5.13
C LYS A 117 16.08 0.17 4.62
N GLU A 118 14.79 0.10 4.86
CA GLU A 118 13.90 -0.98 4.43
C GLU A 118 12.86 -0.39 3.47
N LEU A 119 12.41 -1.19 2.51
CA LEU A 119 11.29 -0.76 1.68
C LEU A 119 9.99 -0.96 2.45
N LEU A 120 9.15 0.07 2.48
CA LEU A 120 7.79 0.05 2.99
C LEU A 120 6.85 0.07 1.80
N LEU A 121 6.19 -1.05 1.55
CA LEU A 121 5.12 -1.16 0.57
C LEU A 121 3.79 -0.86 1.25
N ARG A 122 2.99 0.03 0.68
CA ARG A 122 1.65 0.37 1.15
C ARG A 122 0.65 0.22 0.01
N VAL A 123 -0.49 -0.40 0.31
CA VAL A 123 -1.65 -0.46 -0.58
C VAL A 123 -2.87 -0.04 0.20
N ASP A 124 -3.67 0.87 -0.35
CA ASP A 124 -4.94 1.29 0.22
C ASP A 124 -6.10 1.20 -0.76
N SER A 125 -7.28 0.90 -0.23
CA SER A 125 -8.50 0.75 -1.00
C SER A 125 -9.18 2.10 -1.27
N PRO A 126 -10.01 2.21 -2.31
CA PRO A 126 -11.00 3.27 -2.39
C PRO A 126 -11.87 3.35 -1.13
N CYS A 127 -12.40 4.53 -0.85
CA CYS A 127 -13.37 4.74 0.21
C CYS A 127 -14.64 3.90 0.01
N MET A 128 -15.00 3.15 1.04
CA MET A 128 -16.11 2.21 1.04
C MET A 128 -16.99 2.39 2.28
N ARG A 129 -18.26 1.97 2.17
CA ARG A 129 -19.17 2.01 3.32
C ARG A 129 -18.79 0.88 4.29
N PRO A 130 -18.70 1.15 5.60
CA PRO A 130 -18.46 0.11 6.58
C PRO A 130 -19.59 -0.93 6.53
N THR A 131 -19.20 -2.21 6.57
CA THR A 131 -20.12 -3.35 6.61
C THR A 131 -20.55 -3.52 8.05
N THR A 132 -21.56 -2.79 8.51
CA THR A 132 -21.93 -2.68 9.94
C THR A 132 -21.97 -4.01 10.70
N SER A 133 -21.29 -4.05 11.85
CA SER A 133 -21.74 -4.75 13.07
C SER A 133 -21.56 -3.86 14.29
N SER A 134 -22.25 -2.73 14.36
CA SER A 134 -22.86 -2.23 15.62
C SER A 134 -23.70 -0.97 15.37
N PRO A 135 -24.93 -0.89 15.88
CA PRO A 135 -25.70 0.35 15.85
C PRO A 135 -25.01 1.37 16.75
N SER A 136 -24.91 2.60 16.24
CA SER A 136 -24.63 3.77 17.06
C SER A 136 -25.66 3.82 18.20
N ALA A 137 -25.25 3.42 19.40
CA ALA A 137 -25.98 3.73 20.62
C ALA A 137 -25.55 5.15 21.02
N ALA A 138 -26.38 6.11 20.64
CA ALA A 138 -26.40 7.43 21.24
C ALA A 138 -26.67 7.31 22.76
N PRO A 139 -26.05 8.18 23.55
CA PRO A 139 -26.82 9.02 24.47
C PRO A 139 -26.69 10.51 24.14
#